data_AF-A0A0F8YTL3-F1
#
_entry.id   AF-A0A0F8YTL3-F1
#
_cell.length_a   1.000
_cell.length_b   1.000
_cell.length_c   1.000
_cell.angle_alpha   90.00
_cell.angle_beta   90.00
_cell.angle_gamma   90.00
#
_symmetry.space_group_name_H-M   'P 1'
#
loop_
_entity.id
_entity.type
_entity.pdbx_description
1 polymer ?
#
loop_
_entity_poly.entity_id
_entity_poly.type
_entity_poly.pdbx_seq_one_letter_code
_entity_poly.pdbx_strand_id
1 'polypeptide(L)' 'MALSEHYLEEDIHPIDIVENLAAHHDWDFDRVADDQIAMAVEGQWRTYSITLAWS' A
#
# COMPACT_ATOMS: atom_id res chain seq x y z
N MET A 1 -12.55 8.68 31.31
CA MET A 1 -11.77 9.22 30.18
C MET A 1 -10.53 8.35 30.01
N ALA A 2 -10.61 7.31 29.19
CA ALA A 2 -9.44 6.56 28.71
C ALA A 2 -9.45 6.71 27.19
N LEU A 3 -8.48 7.47 26.70
CA LEU A 3 -8.35 8.00 25.34
C LEU A 3 -7.71 6.96 24.41
N SER A 4 -8.36 5.82 24.15
CA SER A 4 -7.69 4.76 23.36
C SER A 4 -8.58 3.93 22.42
N GLU A 5 -9.70 4.47 21.91
CA GLU A 5 -10.48 3.78 20.85
C GLU A 5 -10.97 4.74 19.75
N HIS A 6 -10.26 5.85 19.49
CA HIS A 6 -10.56 6.77 18.38
C HIS A 6 -9.36 6.92 17.44
N TYR A 7 -8.87 5.82 16.88
CA TYR A 7 -7.95 5.88 15.76
C TYR A 7 -8.42 4.87 14.71
N LEU A 8 -8.85 5.40 13.56
CA LEU A 8 -9.12 4.70 12.28
C LEU A 8 -10.56 4.23 12.01
N GLU A 9 -11.57 5.07 12.26
CA GLU A 9 -12.91 4.97 11.62
C GLU A 9 -13.00 5.82 10.34
N GLU A 10 -11.90 5.97 9.61
CA GLU A 10 -12.00 6.30 8.18
C GLU A 10 -11.84 4.95 7.48
N ASP A 11 -12.79 4.58 6.62
CA ASP A 11 -12.73 3.40 5.75
C ASP A 11 -11.56 3.55 4.77
N ILE A 12 -10.32 3.45 5.28
CA ILE A 12 -9.11 3.57 4.48
C ILE A 12 -9.05 2.33 3.60
N HIS A 13 -9.09 2.55 2.29
CA HIS A 13 -9.00 1.48 1.34
C HIS A 13 -7.60 0.82 1.45
N PRO A 14 -7.49 -0.52 1.59
CA PRO A 14 -6.21 -1.19 1.78
C PRO A 14 -5.18 -0.89 0.68
N ILE A 15 -5.65 -0.70 -0.55
CA ILE A 15 -4.79 -0.32 -1.67
C ILE A 15 -4.19 1.08 -1.49
N ASP A 16 -4.91 2.03 -0.89
CA ASP A 16 -4.40 3.39 -0.68
C ASP A 16 -3.25 3.38 0.35
N ILE A 17 -3.27 2.47 1.32
CA ILE A 17 -2.16 2.27 2.27
C ILE A 17 -0.91 1.81 1.51
N VAL A 18 -1.10 0.88 0.59
CA VAL A 18 -0.03 0.29 -0.21
C VAL A 18 0.54 1.31 -1.21
N GLU A 19 -0.31 2.13 -1.82
CA GLU A 19 0.11 3.28 -2.64
C GLU A 19 0.93 4.27 -1.82
N ASN A 20 0.48 4.63 -0.62
CA ASN A 20 1.20 5.56 0.25
C ASN A 20 2.58 5.01 0.63
N LEU A 21 2.66 3.71 0.94
CA LEU A 21 3.93 3.04 1.22
C LEU A 21 4.87 3.10 0.01
N ALA A 22 4.38 2.76 -1.18
CA ALA A 22 5.18 2.79 -2.40
C ALA A 22 5.69 4.21 -2.71
N ALA A 23 4.80 5.21 -2.62
CA ALA A 23 5.17 6.62 -2.80
C ALA A 23 6.18 7.10 -1.73
N HIS A 24 6.05 6.66 -0.47
CA HIS A 24 6.98 7.01 0.60
C HIS A 24 8.38 6.44 0.37
N HIS A 25 8.47 5.25 -0.24
CA HIS A 25 9.72 4.61 -0.60
C HIS A 25 10.24 4.97 -2.00
N ASP A 26 9.54 5.87 -2.71
CA ASP A 26 9.83 6.26 -4.11
C ASP A 26 9.91 5.04 -5.05
N TRP A 27 9.07 4.03 -4.79
CA TRP A 27 8.91 2.87 -5.66
C TRP A 27 7.97 3.20 -6.81
N ASP A 28 8.23 2.62 -7.97
CA ASP A 28 7.31 2.67 -9.10
C ASP A 28 6.12 1.75 -8.81
N PHE A 29 4.90 2.26 -8.99
CA PHE A 29 3.67 1.52 -8.77
C PHE A 29 2.57 1.91 -9.75
N ASP A 30 1.69 0.94 -10.02
CA ASP A 30 0.54 1.10 -10.90
C ASP A 30 -0.70 0.47 -10.26
N ARG A 31 -1.76 1.26 -10.13
CA ARG A 31 -3.06 0.80 -9.63
C ARG A 31 -3.81 0.14 -10.78
N VAL A 32 -3.74 -1.19 -10.83
CA VAL A 32 -4.30 -1.99 -11.94
C VAL A 32 -5.80 -2.26 -11.80
N ALA A 33 -6.35 -2.17 -10.59
CA ALA A 33 -7.79 -2.20 -10.31
C ALA A 33 -8.11 -1.48 -8.99
N ASP A 34 -9.39 -1.29 -8.67
CA ASP A 34 -9.79 -0.62 -7.42
C ASP A 34 -9.22 -1.34 -6.18
N ASP A 35 -9.19 -2.67 -6.22
CA ASP A 35 -8.73 -3.60 -5.18
C ASP A 35 -7.36 -4.25 -5.46
N GLN A 36 -6.61 -3.73 -6.46
CA GLN A 36 -5.34 -4.33 -6.88
C GLN A 36 -4.29 -3.31 -7.30
N ILE A 37 -3.03 -3.56 -6.92
CA ILE A 37 -1.88 -2.72 -7.25
C ILE A 37 -0.65 -3.56 -7.60
N ALA A 38 0.13 -3.08 -8.56
CA ALA A 38 1.45 -3.61 -8.90
C ALA A 38 2.54 -2.60 -8.52
N MET A 39 3.71 -3.08 -8.11
CA MET A 39 4.85 -2.22 -7.76
C MET A 39 6.19 -2.90 -8.03
N ALA A 40 7.22 -2.07 -8.24
CA ALA A 40 8.60 -2.48 -8.40
C ALA A 40 9.41 -2.06 -7.16
N VAL A 41 9.73 -3.03 -6.31
CA VAL A 41 10.49 -2.81 -5.08
C VAL A 41 11.97 -3.09 -5.33
N GLU A 42 12.83 -2.11 -5.05
CA GLU A 42 14.27 -2.32 -5.07
C GLU A 42 14.72 -3.13 -3.84
N GLY A 43 15.12 -4.38 -4.08
CA GLY A 43 15.74 -5.20 -3.06
C GLY A 43 17.27 -5.25 -3.19
N GLN A 44 17.93 -5.90 -2.24
CA GLN A 44 19.39 -5.92 -2.15
C GLN A 44 20.11 -6.50 -3.38
N TRP A 45 19.49 -7.45 -4.08
CA TRP A 45 20.12 -8.14 -5.22
C TRP A 45 19.46 -7.86 -6.56
N ARG A 46 18.16 -7.52 -6.57
CA ARG A 46 17.34 -7.28 -7.77
C ARG A 46 16.12 -6.43 -7.41
N THR A 47 15.52 -5.83 -8.43
CA THR A 47 14.18 -5.26 -8.37
C THR A 47 13.14 -6.38 -8.44
N TYR A 48 12.17 -6.36 -7.53
CA TYR A 48 11.09 -7.32 -7.43
C TYR A 48 9.79 -6.68 -7.92
N SER A 49 9.14 -7.30 -8.90
CA SER A 49 7.77 -6.95 -9.27
C SER A 49 6.81 -7.66 -8.32
N ILE A 50 6.02 -6.90 -7.56
CA ILE A 50 5.05 -7.40 -6.59
C ILE A 50 3.66 -6.95 -7.03
N THR A 51 2.68 -7.85 -6.97
CA THR A 51 1.27 -7.52 -7.20
C THR A 51 0.48 -7.91 -5.96
N LEU A 52 -0.34 -6.99 -5.45
CA LEU A 52 -1.20 -7.17 -4.28
C LEU A 52 -2.66 -7.01 -4.72
N ALA A 53 -3.51 -7.94 -4.31
CA ALA A 53 -4.96 -7.90 -4.52
C ALA A 53 -5.67 -8.10 -3.18
N TRP A 54 -6.76 -7.38 -2.94
CA TRP A 54 -7.58 -7.44 -1.73
C TRP A 54 -8.99 -7.96 -2.05
N SER A 55 -9.52 -8.90 -1.25
CA SER A 55 -10.85 -9.52 -1.44
C SER A 55 -11.68 -9.53 -0.17
#